data_AF-A0A7Z9YX34-F1
#
_entry.id   AF-A0A7Z9YX34-F1
#
_cell.length_a   1.000
_cell.length_b   1.000
_cell.length_c   1.000
_cell.angle_alpha   90.00
_cell.angle_beta   90.00
_cell.angle_gamma   90.00
#
_symmetry.space_group_name_H-M   'P 1'
#
loop_
_entity.id
_entity.type
_entity.pdbx_description
1 polymer ?
#
loop_
_entity_poly.entity_id
_entity_poly.type
_entity_poly.pdbx_seq_one_letter_code
_entity_poly.pdbx_strand_id
1 'polypeptide(L)'
;MNKEYKKILEQSSNAIEKLQNKVEDLAGNLTGDASDLWQDMKKNFSGVNEKLKNASKYLDQKSDEANLQAHLGAMEAHEKIKNIKESIEEFTNTVSNKTQTELDTAALRAHLAKKEAEDFWEKKGNAIKEEFSESSDKVQELAVEAASEIKDFFEKLSDKFSKKN
;
A
#
# COMPACT_ATOMS: atom_id res chain seq x y z
N MET A 1 22.86 -1.36 -2.89
CA MET A 1 21.62 -1.29 -2.10
C MET A 1 20.66 -0.20 -2.56
N ASN A 2 20.96 1.11 -2.49
CA ASN A 2 19.96 2.15 -2.82
C ASN A 2 19.33 2.04 -4.21
N LYS A 3 20.08 1.62 -5.24
CA LYS A 3 19.52 1.37 -6.59
C LYS A 3 18.52 0.21 -6.63
N GLU A 4 18.78 -0.84 -5.87
CA GLU A 4 17.91 -2.02 -5.78
C GLU A 4 16.67 -1.71 -4.95
N TYR A 5 16.85 -1.03 -3.81
CA TYR A 5 15.74 -0.56 -2.99
C TYR A 5 14.83 0.41 -3.78
N LYS A 6 15.42 1.36 -4.51
CA LYS A 6 14.66 2.26 -5.40
C LYS A 6 13.86 1.49 -6.45
N LYS A 7 14.48 0.48 -7.07
CA LYS A 7 13.79 -0.39 -8.02
C LYS A 7 12.62 -1.12 -7.38
N ILE A 8 12.76 -1.61 -6.15
CA ILE A 8 11.66 -2.24 -5.42
C ILE A 8 10.52 -1.24 -5.20
N LEU A 9 10.81 -0.02 -4.72
CA LEU A 9 9.79 1.02 -4.53
C LEU A 9 9.03 1.35 -5.83
N GLU A 10 9.75 1.47 -6.95
CA GLU A 10 9.17 1.68 -8.27
C GLU A 10 8.31 0.48 -8.73
N GLN A 11 8.77 -0.75 -8.48
CA GLN A 11 8.00 -1.95 -8.79
C GLN A 11 6.74 -2.07 -7.94
N SER A 12 6.80 -1.75 -6.64
CA SER A 12 5.64 -1.71 -5.75
C SER A 12 4.63 -0.67 -6.23
N SER A 13 5.10 0.52 -6.59
CA SER A 13 4.29 1.60 -7.18
C SER A 13 3.59 1.16 -8.46
N ASN A 14 4.33 0.53 -9.39
CA ASN A 14 3.78 0.01 -10.63
C ASN A 14 2.77 -1.14 -10.41
N ALA A 15 2.97 -1.98 -9.39
CA ALA A 15 2.03 -3.06 -9.06
C ALA A 15 0.67 -2.51 -8.60
N ILE A 16 0.68 -1.43 -7.81
CA ILE A 16 -0.54 -0.70 -7.40
C ILE A 16 -1.28 -0.16 -8.63
N GLU A 17 -0.57 0.54 -9.52
CA GLU A 17 -1.15 1.12 -10.73
C GLU A 17 -1.72 0.05 -11.67
N LYS A 18 -1.02 -1.08 -11.81
CA LYS A 18 -1.49 -2.24 -12.59
C LYS A 18 -2.79 -2.82 -12.03
N LEU A 19 -2.92 -2.93 -10.71
CA LEU A 19 -4.19 -3.36 -10.10
C LEU A 19 -5.30 -2.35 -10.37
N GLN A 20 -5.02 -1.06 -10.15
CA GLN A 20 -6.00 0.01 -10.37
C GLN A 20 -6.56 -0.04 -11.79
N ASN A 21 -5.70 -0.08 -12.81
CA ASN A 21 -6.13 -0.14 -14.20
C ASN A 21 -7.00 -1.38 -14.47
N LYS A 22 -6.63 -2.56 -13.93
CA LYS A 22 -7.43 -3.79 -14.12
C LYS A 22 -8.81 -3.71 -13.50
N VAL A 23 -8.94 -3.11 -12.32
CA VAL A 23 -10.26 -2.98 -11.69
C VAL A 23 -11.09 -1.91 -12.39
N GLU A 24 -10.45 -0.83 -12.89
CA GLU A 24 -11.13 0.17 -13.72
C GLU A 24 -11.66 -0.42 -15.04
N ASP A 25 -10.93 -1.33 -15.68
CA ASP A 25 -11.41 -2.07 -16.86
C ASP A 25 -12.68 -2.90 -16.54
N LEU A 26 -12.84 -3.31 -15.27
CA LEU A 26 -14.00 -4.06 -14.78
C LEU A 26 -15.07 -3.16 -14.15
N ALA A 27 -14.80 -1.86 -13.95
CA ALA A 27 -15.65 -0.95 -13.18
C ALA A 27 -17.05 -0.80 -13.78
N GLY A 28 -17.17 -0.89 -15.12
CA GLY A 28 -18.46 -0.88 -15.81
C GLY A 28 -19.39 -2.06 -15.45
N ASN A 29 -18.85 -3.12 -14.83
CA ASN A 29 -19.60 -4.30 -14.40
C ASN A 29 -19.82 -4.36 -12.88
N LEU A 30 -19.35 -3.36 -12.13
CA LEU A 30 -19.52 -3.32 -10.68
C LEU A 30 -20.93 -2.83 -10.31
N THR A 31 -21.48 -3.36 -9.22
CA THR A 31 -22.69 -2.81 -8.59
C THR A 31 -22.37 -1.47 -7.90
N GLY A 32 -23.38 -0.68 -7.56
CA GLY A 32 -23.19 0.63 -6.90
C GLY A 32 -22.30 0.55 -5.66
N ASP A 33 -22.62 -0.35 -4.73
CA ASP A 33 -21.85 -0.53 -3.48
C ASP A 33 -20.40 -0.96 -3.73
N ALA A 34 -20.16 -1.80 -4.75
CA ALA A 34 -18.82 -2.25 -5.12
C ALA A 34 -18.02 -1.12 -5.79
N SER A 35 -18.69 -0.28 -6.60
CA SER A 35 -18.07 0.90 -7.18
C SER A 35 -17.65 1.90 -6.10
N ASP A 36 -18.50 2.16 -5.11
CA ASP A 36 -18.20 3.09 -4.02
C ASP A 36 -17.03 2.59 -3.15
N LEU A 37 -17.04 1.31 -2.76
CA LEU A 37 -15.92 0.71 -2.05
C LEU A 37 -14.62 0.77 -2.86
N TRP A 38 -14.70 0.54 -4.18
CA TRP A 38 -13.55 0.66 -5.07
C TRP A 38 -12.99 2.08 -5.08
N GLN A 39 -13.84 3.12 -5.16
CA GLN A 39 -13.38 4.51 -5.14
C GLN A 39 -12.65 4.84 -3.83
N ASP A 40 -13.10 4.31 -2.70
CA ASP A 40 -12.43 4.52 -1.42
C ASP A 40 -11.10 3.77 -1.33
N MET A 41 -11.03 2.54 -1.82
CA MET A 41 -9.77 1.80 -1.95
C MET A 41 -8.78 2.52 -2.87
N LYS A 42 -9.26 3.05 -4.00
CA LYS A 42 -8.44 3.80 -4.95
C LYS A 42 -7.81 5.03 -4.32
N LYS A 43 -8.54 5.75 -3.46
CA LYS A 43 -7.98 6.86 -2.67
C LYS A 43 -6.88 6.38 -1.73
N ASN A 44 -7.10 5.27 -1.02
CA ASN A 44 -6.08 4.70 -0.13
C ASN A 44 -4.83 4.24 -0.88
N PHE A 45 -5.00 3.55 -2.01
CA PHE A 45 -3.91 3.13 -2.89
C PHE A 45 -3.12 4.32 -3.42
N SER A 46 -3.79 5.42 -3.75
CA SER A 46 -3.12 6.65 -4.19
C SER A 46 -2.20 7.21 -3.10
N GLY A 47 -2.64 7.20 -1.83
CA GLY A 47 -1.82 7.63 -0.70
C GLY A 47 -0.60 6.73 -0.46
N VAL A 48 -0.77 5.41 -0.60
CA VAL A 48 0.34 4.44 -0.53
C VAL A 48 1.33 4.66 -1.68
N ASN A 49 0.81 4.85 -2.89
CA ASN A 49 1.61 5.09 -4.08
C ASN A 49 2.42 6.41 -3.97
N GLU A 50 1.82 7.45 -3.40
CA GLU A 50 2.50 8.71 -3.12
C GLU A 50 3.66 8.53 -2.14
N LYS A 51 3.46 7.76 -1.05
CA LYS A 51 4.52 7.46 -0.08
C LYS A 51 5.68 6.71 -0.71
N LEU A 52 5.41 5.71 -1.55
CA LEU A 52 6.45 4.97 -2.30
C LEU A 52 7.21 5.87 -3.29
N LYS A 53 6.49 6.71 -4.04
CA LYS A 53 7.10 7.66 -4.99
C LYS A 53 7.96 8.71 -4.27
N ASN A 54 7.49 9.22 -3.13
CA ASN A 54 8.26 10.16 -2.31
C ASN A 54 9.50 9.49 -1.71
N ALA A 55 9.37 8.25 -1.21
CA ALA A 55 10.52 7.47 -0.75
C ALA A 55 11.58 7.29 -1.85
N SER A 56 11.16 6.95 -3.07
CA SER A 56 12.05 6.84 -4.23
C SER A 56 12.77 8.15 -4.55
N LYS A 57 12.06 9.30 -4.49
CA LYS A 57 12.67 10.64 -4.68
C LYS A 57 13.68 10.98 -3.59
N TYR A 58 13.42 10.61 -2.33
CA TYR A 58 14.32 10.88 -1.23
C TYR A 58 15.61 10.06 -1.31
N LEU A 59 15.58 8.84 -1.87
CA LEU A 59 16.79 8.04 -2.13
C LEU A 59 17.75 8.68 -3.14
N ASP A 60 17.26 9.58 -4.00
CA ASP A 60 18.11 10.33 -4.94
C ASP A 60 18.86 11.49 -4.26
N GLN A 61 18.46 11.85 -3.05
CA GLN A 61 19.09 12.90 -2.27
C GLN A 61 20.24 12.32 -1.43
N LYS A 62 21.32 13.07 -1.28
CA LYS A 62 22.56 12.60 -0.63
C LYS A 62 22.66 12.94 0.87
N SER A 63 21.54 13.05 1.57
CA SER A 63 21.53 13.36 3.01
C SER A 63 20.95 12.21 3.82
N ASP A 64 21.45 12.03 5.04
CA ASP A 64 20.96 11.02 5.97
C ASP A 64 19.50 11.24 6.33
N GLU A 65 19.07 12.50 6.47
CA GLU A 65 17.67 12.86 6.66
C GLU A 65 16.81 12.38 5.50
N ALA A 66 17.24 12.58 4.25
CA ALA A 66 16.48 12.10 3.11
C ALA A 66 16.45 10.56 3.07
N ASN A 67 17.55 9.90 3.39
CA ASN A 67 17.58 8.44 3.46
C ASN A 67 16.58 7.91 4.52
N LEU A 68 16.54 8.54 5.70
CA LEU A 68 15.56 8.24 6.74
C LEU A 68 14.12 8.47 6.26
N GLN A 69 13.83 9.60 5.61
CA GLN A 69 12.50 9.86 5.04
C GLN A 69 12.11 8.83 3.98
N ALA A 70 13.08 8.30 3.22
CA ALA A 70 12.83 7.23 2.27
C ALA A 70 12.41 5.92 2.96
N HIS A 71 13.10 5.53 4.02
CA HIS A 71 12.77 4.32 4.77
C HIS A 71 11.43 4.44 5.49
N LEU A 72 11.20 5.58 6.17
CA LEU A 72 9.94 5.89 6.83
C LEU A 72 8.77 5.88 5.85
N GLY A 73 8.94 6.48 4.66
CA GLY A 73 7.88 6.51 3.64
C GLY A 73 7.45 5.11 3.21
N ALA A 74 8.38 4.18 3.00
CA ALA A 74 8.05 2.81 2.61
C ALA A 74 7.38 2.01 3.73
N MET A 75 7.87 2.15 4.96
CA MET A 75 7.28 1.49 6.13
C MET A 75 5.87 2.02 6.44
N GLU A 76 5.63 3.33 6.30
CA GLU A 76 4.29 3.91 6.43
C GLU A 76 3.34 3.38 5.35
N ALA A 77 3.81 3.30 4.11
CA ALA A 77 3.05 2.74 3.00
C ALA A 77 2.63 1.29 3.30
N HIS A 78 3.53 0.51 3.87
CA HIS A 78 3.28 -0.89 4.24
C HIS A 78 2.23 -1.02 5.35
N GLU A 79 2.36 -0.22 6.41
CA GLU A 79 1.40 -0.23 7.51
C GLU A 79 0.00 0.19 7.04
N LYS A 80 -0.09 1.20 6.17
CA LYS A 80 -1.38 1.59 5.56
C LYS A 80 -2.02 0.42 4.81
N ILE A 81 -1.25 -0.36 4.06
CA ILE A 81 -1.76 -1.54 3.33
C ILE A 81 -2.20 -2.66 4.26
N LYS A 82 -1.39 -2.99 5.27
CA LYS A 82 -1.69 -4.03 6.24
C LYS A 82 -3.05 -3.82 6.90
N ASN A 83 -3.36 -2.58 7.25
CA ASN A 83 -4.60 -2.22 7.92
C ASN A 83 -5.84 -2.32 7.01
N ILE A 84 -5.72 -2.02 5.72
CA ILE A 84 -6.85 -2.15 4.78
C ILE A 84 -6.91 -3.49 4.05
N LYS A 85 -6.00 -4.43 4.38
CA LYS A 85 -5.83 -5.70 3.67
C LYS A 85 -7.11 -6.53 3.65
N GLU A 86 -7.78 -6.66 4.78
CA GLU A 86 -9.01 -7.45 4.90
C GLU A 86 -10.11 -6.90 3.98
N SER A 87 -10.32 -5.58 3.98
CA SER A 87 -11.30 -4.94 3.11
C SER A 87 -10.99 -5.20 1.62
N ILE A 88 -9.71 -5.15 1.22
CA ILE A 88 -9.31 -5.44 -0.16
C ILE A 88 -9.61 -6.89 -0.55
N GLU A 89 -9.38 -7.82 0.37
CA GLU A 89 -9.68 -9.23 0.17
C GLU A 89 -11.20 -9.48 0.09
N GLU A 90 -11.99 -8.83 0.95
CA GLU A 90 -13.47 -8.85 0.94
C GLU A 90 -14.03 -8.28 -0.38
N PHE A 91 -13.50 -7.14 -0.87
CA PHE A 91 -13.87 -6.58 -2.17
C PHE A 91 -13.55 -7.55 -3.30
N THR A 92 -12.35 -8.12 -3.30
CA THR A 92 -11.92 -9.06 -4.34
C THR A 92 -12.81 -10.31 -4.37
N ASN A 93 -13.18 -10.83 -3.20
CA ASN A 93 -14.10 -11.96 -3.08
C ASN A 93 -15.50 -11.60 -3.57
N THR A 94 -16.01 -10.43 -3.19
CA THR A 94 -17.33 -9.93 -3.60
C THR A 94 -17.42 -9.76 -5.11
N VAL A 95 -16.47 -9.06 -5.72
CA VAL A 95 -16.42 -8.89 -7.18
C VAL A 95 -16.25 -10.24 -7.88
N SER A 96 -15.48 -11.16 -7.29
CA SER A 96 -15.25 -12.50 -7.83
C SER A 96 -16.46 -13.44 -7.73
N ASN A 97 -17.34 -13.26 -6.76
CA ASN A 97 -18.46 -14.15 -6.43
C ASN A 97 -19.84 -13.51 -6.68
N LYS A 98 -19.90 -12.23 -7.07
CA LYS A 98 -21.12 -11.44 -7.32
C LYS A 98 -22.11 -11.39 -6.13
N THR A 99 -21.61 -11.45 -4.90
CA THR A 99 -22.41 -11.46 -3.67
C THR A 99 -22.35 -10.13 -2.93
N GLN A 100 -23.49 -9.51 -2.65
CA GLN A 100 -23.59 -8.09 -2.27
C GLN A 100 -23.49 -7.80 -0.76
N THR A 101 -23.61 -8.80 0.11
CA THR A 101 -24.02 -8.60 1.51
C THR A 101 -22.92 -8.11 2.49
N GLU A 102 -21.66 -7.97 2.06
CA GLU A 102 -20.55 -7.71 3.00
C GLU A 102 -19.77 -6.39 2.75
N LEU A 103 -20.14 -5.62 1.72
CA LEU A 103 -19.35 -4.45 1.26
C LEU A 103 -19.39 -3.25 2.21
N ASP A 104 -20.54 -2.95 2.83
CA ASP A 104 -20.66 -1.81 3.76
C ASP A 104 -19.79 -2.00 5.01
N THR A 105 -19.69 -3.24 5.49
CA THR A 105 -18.83 -3.58 6.63
C THR A 105 -17.36 -3.47 6.23
N ALA A 106 -17.00 -3.90 5.01
CA ALA A 106 -15.67 -3.76 4.47
C ALA A 106 -15.24 -2.29 4.35
N ALA A 107 -16.13 -1.42 3.89
CA ALA A 107 -15.91 0.02 3.76
C ALA A 107 -15.62 0.66 5.12
N LEU A 108 -16.48 0.37 6.11
CA LEU A 108 -16.32 0.91 7.47
C LEU A 108 -15.02 0.42 8.12
N ARG A 109 -14.70 -0.88 7.99
CA ARG A 109 -13.44 -1.45 8.48
C ARG A 109 -12.23 -0.79 7.83
N ALA A 110 -12.25 -0.58 6.52
CA ALA A 110 -11.17 0.11 5.81
C ALA A 110 -10.95 1.53 6.35
N HIS A 111 -12.05 2.24 6.61
CA HIS A 111 -11.97 3.60 7.13
C HIS A 111 -11.40 3.66 8.55
N LEU A 112 -11.84 2.78 9.45
CA LEU A 112 -11.31 2.67 10.80
C LEU A 112 -9.83 2.27 10.79
N ALA A 113 -9.50 1.24 10.03
CA ALA A 113 -8.14 0.73 9.92
C ALA A 113 -7.18 1.77 9.33
N LYS A 114 -7.64 2.60 8.39
CA LYS A 114 -6.86 3.75 7.90
C LYS A 114 -6.48 4.71 9.04
N LYS A 115 -7.44 5.07 9.89
CA LYS A 115 -7.18 5.98 11.02
C LYS A 115 -6.23 5.35 12.03
N GLU A 116 -6.40 4.06 12.32
CA GLU A 116 -5.49 3.32 13.19
C GLU A 116 -4.06 3.30 12.63
N ALA A 117 -3.90 3.13 11.32
CA ALA A 117 -2.60 3.19 10.65
C ALA A 117 -1.95 4.59 10.79
N GLU A 118 -2.73 5.65 10.64
CA GLU A 118 -2.26 7.04 10.77
C GLU A 118 -1.82 7.34 12.21
N ASP A 119 -2.64 6.98 13.20
CA ASP A 119 -2.34 7.13 14.62
C ASP A 119 -1.14 6.29 15.06
N PHE A 120 -1.05 5.05 14.57
CA PHE A 120 0.09 4.16 14.84
C PHE A 120 1.37 4.78 14.30
N TRP A 121 1.34 5.28 13.08
CA TRP A 121 2.50 5.86 12.44
C TRP A 121 2.95 7.16 13.10
N GLU A 122 2.02 8.03 13.51
CA GLU A 122 2.33 9.25 14.26
C GLU A 122 3.08 8.93 15.57
N LYS A 123 2.69 7.84 16.25
CA LYS A 123 3.31 7.40 17.52
C LYS A 123 4.64 6.66 17.30
N LYS A 124 4.71 5.76 16.31
CA LYS A 124 5.87 4.88 16.07
C LYS A 124 6.94 5.47 15.18
N GLY A 125 6.58 6.37 14.27
CA GLY A 125 7.50 7.00 13.34
C GLY A 125 8.63 7.76 14.06
N ASN A 126 8.36 8.35 15.22
CA ASN A 126 9.39 9.03 16.01
C ASN A 126 10.37 8.05 16.69
N ALA A 127 9.89 6.91 17.18
CA ALA A 127 10.78 5.87 17.74
C ALA A 127 11.71 5.28 16.66
N ILE A 128 11.21 5.12 15.43
CA ILE A 128 12.03 4.63 14.31
C ILE A 128 13.12 5.66 13.91
N LYS A 129 12.86 6.97 14.07
CA LYS A 129 13.89 8.00 13.86
C LYS A 129 15.03 7.86 14.88
N GLU A 130 14.69 7.59 16.14
CA GLU A 130 15.69 7.33 17.19
C GLU A 130 16.47 6.06 16.86
N GLU A 131 15.79 4.95 16.52
CA GLU A 131 16.44 3.70 16.11
C GLU A 131 17.33 3.86 14.87
N PHE A 132 17.00 4.74 13.92
CA PHE A 132 17.83 5.00 12.74
C PHE A 132 19.17 5.63 13.11
N SER A 133 19.19 6.49 14.13
CA SER A 133 20.43 7.09 14.63
C SER A 133 21.35 6.06 15.29
N GLU A 134 20.77 4.96 15.80
CA GLU A 134 21.49 3.85 16.42
C GLU A 134 21.87 2.76 15.41
N SER A 135 21.02 2.47 14.42
CA SER A 135 21.21 1.43 13.42
C SER A 135 20.45 1.72 12.12
N SER A 136 21.10 2.45 11.21
CA SER A 136 20.57 2.73 9.87
C SER A 136 20.32 1.49 9.04
N ASP A 137 21.19 0.48 9.17
CA ASP A 137 21.13 -0.75 8.37
C ASP A 137 19.87 -1.57 8.66
N LYS A 138 19.49 -1.66 9.95
CA LYS A 138 18.29 -2.38 10.37
C LYS A 138 17.01 -1.70 9.86
N VAL A 139 16.94 -0.38 9.95
CA VAL A 139 15.80 0.40 9.42
C VAL A 139 15.72 0.27 7.91
N GLN A 140 16.86 0.25 7.23
CA GLN A 140 16.93 0.02 5.79
C GLN A 140 16.41 -1.37 5.40
N GLU A 141 16.83 -2.44 6.09
CA GLU A 141 16.33 -3.80 5.85
C GLU A 141 14.81 -3.89 6.01
N LEU A 142 14.27 -3.35 7.10
CA LEU A 142 12.83 -3.32 7.36
C LEU A 142 12.06 -2.55 6.27
N ALA A 143 12.62 -1.45 5.79
CA ALA A 143 11.99 -0.67 4.73
C ALA A 143 12.02 -1.38 3.37
N VAL A 144 13.09 -2.11 3.06
CA VAL A 144 13.20 -2.94 1.85
C VAL A 144 12.20 -4.10 1.89
N GLU A 145 12.08 -4.77 3.04
CA GLU A 145 11.11 -5.84 3.27
C GLU A 145 9.68 -5.30 3.12
N ALA A 146 9.36 -4.21 3.79
CA ALA A 146 8.07 -3.52 3.69
C ALA A 146 7.68 -3.18 2.24
N ALA A 147 8.61 -2.61 1.47
CA ALA A 147 8.37 -2.30 0.07
C ALA A 147 8.14 -3.57 -0.78
N SER A 148 8.89 -4.63 -0.51
CA SER A 148 8.78 -5.92 -1.20
C SER A 148 7.44 -6.61 -0.92
N GLU A 149 6.98 -6.57 0.33
CA GLU A 149 5.67 -7.10 0.72
C GLU A 149 4.52 -6.38 0.02
N ILE A 150 4.59 -5.04 -0.11
CA ILE A 150 3.62 -4.28 -0.88
C ILE A 150 3.59 -4.77 -2.33
N LYS A 151 4.76 -4.87 -2.98
CA LYS A 151 4.87 -5.35 -4.37
C LYS A 151 4.17 -6.71 -4.51
N ASP A 152 4.56 -7.66 -3.69
CA ASP A 152 4.08 -9.04 -3.78
C ASP A 152 2.58 -9.14 -3.48
N PHE A 153 2.06 -8.34 -2.54
CA PHE A 153 0.64 -8.26 -2.26
C PHE A 153 -0.15 -7.78 -3.49
N PHE A 154 0.24 -6.66 -4.09
CA PHE A 154 -0.45 -6.10 -5.25
C PHE A 154 -0.30 -6.95 -6.51
N GLU A 155 0.86 -7.60 -6.72
CA GLU A 155 1.05 -8.56 -7.82
C GLU A 155 0.12 -9.76 -7.69
N LYS A 156 0.09 -10.42 -6.52
CA LYS A 156 -0.80 -11.55 -6.24
C LYS A 156 -2.26 -11.17 -6.41
N LEU A 157 -2.63 -9.97 -5.98
CA LEU A 157 -3.99 -9.46 -6.11
C LEU A 157 -4.35 -9.20 -7.57
N SER A 158 -3.47 -8.55 -8.33
CA SER A 158 -3.61 -8.31 -9.78
C SER A 158 -3.81 -9.62 -10.57
N ASP A 159 -3.10 -10.67 -10.16
CA ASP A 159 -3.22 -12.00 -10.78
C ASP A 159 -4.58 -12.66 -10.51
N LYS A 160 -5.19 -12.44 -9.32
CA LYS A 160 -6.55 -12.93 -9.02
C LYS A 160 -7.59 -12.34 -9.97
N PHE A 161 -7.45 -11.08 -10.35
CA PHE A 161 -8.31 -10.43 -11.36
C PHE A 161 -7.99 -10.89 -12.80
N SER A 162 -6.81 -11.45 -13.05
CA SER A 162 -6.38 -11.86 -14.40
C SER A 162 -6.71 -13.32 -14.73
N LYS A 163 -6.71 -14.22 -13.75
CA LYS A 163 -6.92 -15.67 -13.95
C LYS A 163 -8.38 -16.08 -14.22
N LYS A 164 -9.32 -15.14 -14.31
CA LYS A 164 -10.76 -15.41 -14.43
C LYS A 164 -11.40 -14.91 -15.75
N ASN A 165 -10.59 -14.45 -16.70
CA ASN A 165 -11.00 -14.23 -18.09
C ASN A 165 -10.64 -15.43 -18.97
#